data_AF-W1XXP4-F1
#
_entry.id   AF-W1XXP4-F1
#
_cell.length_a   1.000
_cell.length_b   1.000
_cell.length_c   1.000
_cell.angle_alpha   90.00
_cell.angle_beta   90.00
_cell.angle_gamma   90.00
#
_symmetry.space_group_name_H-M   'P 1'
#
loop_
_entity.id
_entity.type
_entity.pdbx_description
1 polymer ?
#
loop_
_entity_poly.entity_id
_entity_poly.type
_entity_poly.pdbx_seq_one_letter_code
_entity_poly.pdbx_strand_id
1 'polypeptide(L)' 'MLKEFDLDNYLFGITESELSDREIKQIKHQLKQEMMEIFYGRNLPSVKA' A
#
# COMPACT_ATOMS: atom_id res chain seq x y z
N MET A 1 6.44 -9.29 -13.17
CA MET A 1 5.76 -9.76 -11.94
C MET A 1 6.51 -9.15 -10.76
N LEU A 2 5.91 -8.18 -10.06
CA LEU A 2 6.44 -7.73 -8.76
C LEU A 2 6.38 -8.95 -7.84
N LYS A 3 7.55 -9.42 -7.38
CA LYS A 3 7.68 -10.46 -6.36
C LYS A 3 6.72 -10.12 -5.21
N GLU A 4 5.85 -11.07 -4.90
CA GLU A 4 5.00 -11.18 -3.71
C GLU A 4 4.84 -9.89 -2.89
N PHE A 5 3.80 -9.13 -3.23
CA PHE A 5 3.36 -8.02 -2.38
C PHE A 5 2.61 -8.60 -1.18
N ASP A 6 3.30 -8.61 -0.05
CA ASP A 6 2.78 -9.05 1.25
C ASP A 6 2.76 -7.84 2.20
N LEU A 7 1.56 -7.50 2.68
CA LEU A 7 1.31 -6.30 3.48
C LEU A 7 1.97 -6.37 4.85
N ASP A 8 2.13 -7.56 5.43
CA ASP A 8 2.73 -7.73 6.76
C ASP A 8 4.17 -7.20 6.83
N ASN A 9 4.90 -7.20 5.70
CA ASN A 9 6.25 -6.64 5.63
C ASN A 9 6.30 -5.10 5.74
N TYR A 10 5.14 -4.44 5.71
CA TYR A 10 5.01 -2.98 5.73
C TYR A 10 4.18 -2.48 6.92
N LEU A 11 3.59 -3.38 7.71
CA LEU A 11 2.85 -3.04 8.92
C LEU A 11 3.77 -3.05 10.14
N PHE A 12 3.46 -2.18 11.10
CA PHE A 12 4.20 -2.09 12.37
C PHE A 12 3.23 -2.15 13.54
N GLY A 13 3.47 -3.09 14.46
CA GLY A 13 2.67 -3.23 15.69
C GLY A 13 1.27 -3.85 15.50
N ILE A 14 0.90 -4.18 14.26
CA ILE A 14 -0.32 -4.91 13.87
C ILE A 14 0.01 -5.80 12.66
N THR A 15 -0.83 -6.79 12.41
CA THR A 15 -0.79 -7.70 11.26
C THR A 15 -1.98 -7.50 10.32
N GLU A 16 -1.89 -7.97 9.08
CA GLU A 16 -2.97 -7.93 8.10
C GLU A 16 -4.24 -8.61 8.64
N SER A 17 -4.09 -9.65 9.48
CA SER A 17 -5.21 -10.39 10.09
C SER A 17 -6.03 -9.59 11.10
N GLU A 18 -5.47 -8.50 11.63
CA GLU A 18 -6.13 -7.62 12.61
C GLU A 18 -6.89 -6.46 11.93
N LEU A 19 -6.78 -6.34 10.60
CA LEU A 19 -7.40 -5.30 9.81
C LEU A 19 -8.65 -5.80 9.11
N SER A 20 -9.61 -4.90 8.91
CA SER A 20 -10.77 -5.18 8.05
C SER A 20 -10.37 -5.20 6.56
N ASP A 21 -11.10 -5.94 5.73
CA ASP A 21 -10.90 -5.95 4.27
C ASP A 21 -10.89 -4.55 3.64
N ARG A 22 -11.65 -3.62 4.22
CA ARG A 22 -11.69 -2.23 3.79
C ARG A 22 -10.37 -1.51 4.07
N GLU A 23 -9.84 -1.66 5.28
CA GLU A 23 -8.56 -1.07 5.69
C GLU A 23 -7.42 -1.68 4.88
N ILE A 24 -7.42 -3.01 4.71
CA ILE A 24 -6.44 -3.71 3.87
C ILE A 24 -6.44 -3.11 2.46
N LYS A 25 -7.61 -2.98 1.81
CA LYS A 25 -7.69 -2.39 0.46
C LYS A 25 -7.15 -0.96 0.42
N GLN A 26 -7.50 -0.15 1.42
CA GLN A 26 -7.06 1.24 1.49
C GLN A 26 -5.55 1.36 1.68
N ILE A 27 -4.97 0.62 2.62
CA ILE A 27 -3.53 0.62 2.91
C ILE A 27 -2.76 0.09 1.70
N LYS A 28 -3.21 -1.02 1.08
CA LYS A 28 -2.57 -1.58 -0.12
C LYS A 28 -2.57 -0.58 -1.29
N HIS A 29 -3.65 0.19 -1.45
CA HIS A 29 -3.72 1.22 -2.48
C HIS A 29 -2.72 2.36 -2.21
N GLN A 30 -2.72 2.90 -0.99
CA GLN A 30 -1.83 3.98 -0.59
C GLN A 30 -0.35 3.55 -0.70
N LEU A 31 0.01 2.40 -0.15
CA LEU A 31 1.38 1.89 -0.19
C LEU A 31 1.89 1.74 -1.62
N LYS A 32 1.07 1.21 -2.54
CA LYS A 32 1.45 1.10 -3.96
C LYS A 32 1.64 2.46 -4.61
N GLN A 33 0.81 3.44 -4.27
CA GLN A 33 0.98 4.80 -4.77
C GLN A 33 2.31 5.39 -4.28
N GLU A 34 2.58 5.34 -2.98
CA GLU A 34 3.84 5.83 -2.39
C GLU A 34 5.07 5.14 -3.02
N MET A 35 5.04 3.81 -3.19
CA MET A 35 6.11 3.08 -3.86
C MET A 35 6.34 3.56 -5.30
N MET A 36 5.27 3.87 -6.04
CA MET A 36 5.39 4.43 -7.39
C MET A 36 5.92 5.86 -7.37
N GLU A 37 5.49 6.69 -6.41
CA GLU A 37 5.97 8.06 -6.26
C GLU A 37 7.46 8.10 -5.96
N ILE A 38 7.94 7.22 -5.06
CA ILE A 38 9.36 7.02 -4.78
C ILE A 38 10.11 6.56 -6.04
N PHE A 39 9.56 5.59 -6.78
CA PHE A 39 10.20 5.07 -8.00
C PHE A 39 10.34 6.14 -9.10
N TYR A 40 9.31 6.96 -9.30
CA TYR A 40 9.33 8.01 -10.32
C TYR A 40 9.91 9.35 -9.82
N GLY A 41 10.23 9.47 -8.52
CA GLY A 41 10.74 10.69 -7.92
C GLY A 41 9.77 11.88 -8.03
N ARG A 42 8.46 11.61 -8.10
CA ARG A 42 7.42 12.65 -8.22
C ARG A 42 6.13 12.21 -7.56
N ASN A 43 5.37 13.17 -7.06
CA ASN A 43 4.02 12.93 -6.57
C ASN A 43 3.10 12.60 -7.76
N LEU A 44 2.27 11.58 -7.60
CA LEU A 44 1.27 11.21 -8.59
C LEU A 44 -0.06 11.88 -8.24
N PRO A 45 -0.89 12.24 -9.24
CA PRO A 45 -2.22 12.79 -8.96
C PRO A 45 -3.05 11.76 -8.20
N SER A 46 -3.62 12.15 -7.05
CA SER A 46 -4.42 11.23 -6.24
C SER A 46 -5.59 10.72 -7.07
N VAL A 47 -5.68 9.40 -7.25
CA VAL A 47 -6.85 8.78 -7.88
C VAL A 47 -7.97 8.77 -6.84
N LYS A 48 -8.63 9.92 -6.64
CA LYS A 48 -9.93 9.96 -5.97
C LYS A 48 -10.96 9.44 -6.96
N ALA A 49 -11.29 8.16 -6.85
CA ALA A 49 -12.48 7.58 -7.46
C ALA A 49 -13.71 7.92 -6.60
#